data_AF-A0A163VDK8-F1
#
_entry.id   AF-A0A163VDK8-F1
#
_cell.length_a   1.000
_cell.length_b   1.000
_cell.length_c   1.000
_cell.angle_alpha   90.00
_cell.angle_beta   90.00
_cell.angle_gamma   90.00
#
_symmetry.space_group_name_H-M   'P 1'
#
loop_
_entity.id
_entity.type
_entity.pdbx_description
1 polymer ?
#
loop_
_entity_poly.entity_id
_entity_poly.type
_entity_poly.pdbx_seq_one_letter_code
_entity_poly.pdbx_strand_id
1 'polypeptide(L)'
;MNMSGLFDTSRRTATKDHAEIVRRFELYRTLVEFLAALAFIVGSVFFFYESLIYAGTWLFLVGSVLFAVRPSIRLLLELRLANLPVPEEFRPYGAARDKSVHGDG
;
A
#
# COMPACT_ATOMS: atom_id res chain seq x y z
N MET A 1 -7.88 31.24 26.97
CA MET A 1 -8.39 30.22 26.03
C MET A 1 -7.27 29.24 25.76
N ASN A 2 -7.46 27.96 26.14
CA ASN A 2 -6.42 26.93 26.09
C ASN A 2 -6.15 26.42 24.67
N MET A 3 -4.86 26.38 24.31
CA MET A 3 -4.27 25.83 23.08
C MET A 3 -4.13 24.31 23.15
N SER A 4 -5.22 23.56 22.98
CA SER A 4 -5.15 22.08 22.95
C SER A 4 -5.97 21.44 21.82
N GLY A 5 -6.50 22.24 20.90
CA GLY A 5 -7.42 21.76 19.84
C GLY A 5 -6.77 21.45 18.48
N LEU A 6 -5.45 21.68 18.29
CA LEU A 6 -4.83 21.60 16.96
C LEU A 6 -4.30 20.21 16.58
N PHE A 7 -4.32 19.24 17.53
CA PHE A 7 -3.89 17.85 17.30
C PHE A 7 -4.93 16.84 17.79
N ASP A 8 -6.22 17.16 17.66
CA ASP A 8 -7.26 16.22 18.05
C ASP A 8 -7.45 15.15 16.96
N THR A 9 -6.73 14.04 17.11
CA THR A 9 -6.85 12.84 16.27
C THR A 9 -8.20 12.12 16.51
N SER A 10 -9.00 12.55 17.51
CA SER A 10 -10.27 11.92 17.90
C SER A 10 -11.43 12.17 16.94
N ARG A 11 -11.22 12.88 15.82
CA ARG A 11 -12.24 13.05 14.77
C ARG A 11 -12.18 11.98 13.67
N ARG A 12 -11.23 11.03 13.73
CA ARG A 12 -11.12 9.89 12.78
C ARG A 12 -11.98 8.68 13.13
N THR A 13 -12.93 8.83 14.05
CA THR A 13 -13.95 7.84 14.41
C THR A 13 -15.36 8.36 14.10
N ALA A 14 -15.51 9.07 12.99
CA ALA A 14 -16.84 9.40 12.47
C ALA A 14 -17.49 8.11 11.93
N THR A 15 -18.35 7.53 12.77
CA THR A 15 -19.15 6.30 12.60
C THR A 15 -18.45 5.02 13.10
N LYS A 16 -18.89 4.50 14.26
CA LYS A 16 -18.41 3.24 14.87
C LYS A 16 -18.48 2.05 13.91
N ASP A 17 -19.40 2.09 12.95
CA ASP A 17 -19.59 1.02 11.95
C ASP A 17 -18.49 0.99 10.88
N HIS A 18 -17.88 2.13 10.55
CA HIS A 18 -16.84 2.20 9.52
C HIS A 18 -15.48 1.71 10.04
N ALA A 19 -15.20 1.94 11.33
CA ALA A 19 -13.96 1.50 11.96
C ALA A 19 -13.85 -0.03 12.05
N GLU A 20 -14.97 -0.74 12.28
CA GLU A 20 -14.95 -2.20 12.33
C GLU A 20 -14.70 -2.83 10.95
N ILE A 21 -15.28 -2.26 9.88
CA ILE A 21 -15.08 -2.72 8.51
C ILE A 21 -13.61 -2.58 8.11
N VAL A 22 -13.01 -1.39 8.32
CA VAL A 22 -11.59 -1.15 8.01
C VAL A 22 -10.68 -2.12 8.76
N ARG A 23 -10.93 -2.34 10.05
CA ARG A 23 -10.14 -3.28 10.86
C ARG A 23 -10.24 -4.71 10.36
N ARG A 24 -11.42 -5.13 9.90
CA ARG A 24 -11.64 -6.47 9.33
C ARG A 24 -10.89 -6.63 8.00
N PHE A 25 -10.89 -5.61 7.15
CA PHE A 25 -10.09 -5.59 5.92
C PHE A 25 -8.58 -5.66 6.19
N GLU A 26 -8.08 -4.95 7.20
CA GLU A 26 -6.66 -5.04 7.59
C GLU A 26 -6.29 -6.44 8.10
N LEU A 27 -7.19 -7.09 8.84
CA LEU A 27 -7.00 -8.48 9.28
C LEU A 27 -6.96 -9.44 8.09
N TYR A 28 -7.94 -9.36 7.17
CA TYR A 28 -7.94 -10.20 5.96
C TYR A 28 -6.68 -10.00 5.13
N ARG A 29 -6.23 -8.75 4.96
CA ARG A 29 -4.97 -8.44 4.29
C ARG A 29 -3.78 -9.12 4.96
N THR A 30 -3.67 -9.01 6.28
CA THR A 30 -2.58 -9.63 7.05
C THR A 30 -2.63 -11.15 6.94
N LEU A 31 -3.82 -11.74 6.96
CA LEU A 31 -4.03 -13.18 6.75
C LEU A 31 -3.56 -13.62 5.36
N VAL A 32 -3.87 -12.86 4.31
CA VAL A 32 -3.39 -13.15 2.94
C VAL A 32 -1.86 -13.13 2.86
N GLU A 33 -1.22 -12.11 3.46
CA GLU A 33 0.25 -12.02 3.50
C GLU A 33 0.86 -13.20 4.27
N PHE A 34 0.24 -13.60 5.38
CA PHE A 34 0.68 -14.75 6.17
C PHE A 34 0.51 -16.09 5.42
N LEU A 35 -0.61 -16.27 4.73
CA LEU A 35 -0.86 -17.45 3.90
C LEU A 35 0.13 -17.52 2.73
N ALA A 36 0.48 -16.39 2.11
CA ALA A 36 1.51 -16.32 1.09
C ALA A 36 2.87 -16.79 1.64
N ALA A 37 3.27 -16.28 2.80
CA ALA A 37 4.52 -16.68 3.46
C ALA A 37 4.53 -18.18 3.80
N LEU A 38 3.42 -18.71 4.33
CA LEU A 38 3.30 -20.13 4.63
C LEU A 38 3.40 -21.00 3.36
N ALA A 39 2.72 -20.59 2.28
CA ALA A 39 2.80 -21.29 1.00
C ALA A 39 4.23 -21.34 0.45
N PHE A 40 5.00 -20.26 0.57
CA PHE A 40 6.40 -20.25 0.19
C PHE A 40 7.26 -21.17 1.06
N ILE A 41 7.07 -21.17 2.37
CA ILE A 41 7.83 -22.03 3.28
C ILE A 41 7.56 -23.50 2.95
N VAL A 42 6.27 -23.89 2.86
CA VAL A 42 5.89 -25.26 2.54
C VAL A 42 6.35 -25.67 1.15
N GLY A 43 6.16 -24.80 0.14
CA GLY A 43 6.67 -25.03 -1.20
C GLY A 43 8.20 -25.20 -1.24
N SER A 44 8.92 -24.47 -0.40
CA SER A 44 10.38 -24.58 -0.31
C SER A 44 10.80 -25.92 0.26
N VAL A 45 10.07 -26.42 1.27
CA VAL A 45 10.28 -27.77 1.80
C VAL A 45 9.97 -28.84 0.74
N PHE A 46 8.95 -28.63 -0.10
CA PHE A 46 8.60 -29.60 -1.14
C PHE A 46 9.68 -29.74 -2.21
N PHE A 47 10.45 -28.69 -2.50
CA PHE A 47 11.55 -28.77 -3.46
C PHE A 47 12.72 -29.66 -3.04
N PHE A 48 12.77 -30.12 -1.78
CA PHE A 48 13.74 -31.13 -1.33
C PHE A 48 13.40 -32.56 -1.77
N TYR A 49 12.20 -32.79 -2.29
CA TYR A 49 11.72 -34.12 -2.69
C TYR A 49 11.29 -34.12 -4.15
N GLU A 50 11.93 -34.90 -5.01
CA GLU A 50 11.60 -34.95 -6.45
C GLU A 50 10.12 -35.20 -6.74
N SER A 51 9.48 -36.07 -5.95
CA SER A 51 8.06 -36.40 -6.09
C SER A 51 7.10 -35.25 -5.76
N LEU A 52 7.56 -34.24 -5.01
CA LEU A 52 6.74 -33.11 -4.56
C LEU A 52 7.01 -31.83 -5.34
N ILE A 53 7.99 -31.79 -6.25
CA ILE A 53 8.38 -30.59 -7.01
C ILE A 53 7.19 -29.97 -7.74
N TYR A 54 6.32 -30.79 -8.36
CA TYR A 54 5.13 -30.28 -9.05
C TYR A 54 4.19 -29.54 -8.10
N ALA A 55 3.91 -30.11 -6.92
CA ALA A 55 3.08 -29.48 -5.89
C ALA A 55 3.76 -28.24 -5.29
N GLY A 56 5.08 -28.29 -5.06
CA GLY A 56 5.87 -27.17 -4.56
C GLY A 56 5.87 -25.98 -5.50
N THR A 57 5.92 -26.23 -6.81
CA THR A 57 5.85 -25.21 -7.86
C THR A 57 4.52 -24.46 -7.81
N TRP A 58 3.40 -25.17 -7.67
CA TRP A 58 2.07 -24.54 -7.53
C TRP A 58 1.93 -23.76 -6.23
N LEU A 59 2.45 -24.26 -5.10
CA LEU A 59 2.47 -23.53 -3.84
C LEU A 59 3.26 -22.22 -3.96
N PHE A 60 4.41 -22.26 -4.63
CA PHE A 60 5.20 -21.06 -4.92
C PHE A 60 4.47 -20.08 -5.85
N LEU A 61 3.80 -20.57 -6.90
CA LEU A 61 3.04 -19.72 -7.81
C LEU A 61 1.89 -19.03 -7.07
N VAL A 62 1.09 -19.78 -6.31
CA VAL A 62 -0.02 -19.23 -5.52
C VAL A 62 0.50 -18.26 -4.47
N GLY A 63 1.55 -18.62 -3.73
CA GLY A 63 2.21 -17.73 -2.77
C GLY A 63 2.67 -16.42 -3.41
N SER A 64 3.24 -16.49 -4.63
CA SER A 64 3.68 -15.32 -5.40
C SER A 64 2.54 -14.40 -5.78
N VAL A 65 1.43 -14.97 -6.27
CA VAL A 65 0.24 -14.19 -6.61
C VAL A 65 -0.32 -13.49 -5.37
N LEU A 66 -0.43 -14.18 -4.23
CA LEU A 66 -0.91 -13.60 -2.97
C LEU A 66 0.01 -12.50 -2.45
N PHE A 67 1.33 -12.72 -2.51
CA PHE A 67 2.35 -11.76 -2.07
C PHE A 67 2.36 -10.48 -2.92
N ALA A 68 2.11 -10.58 -4.23
CA ALA A 68 2.15 -9.45 -5.14
C ALA A 68 1.05 -8.40 -4.92
N VAL A 69 -0.07 -8.75 -4.28
CA VAL A 69 -1.25 -7.88 -4.16
C VAL A 69 -0.92 -6.55 -3.46
N ARG A 70 -0.26 -6.58 -2.30
CA ARG A 70 0.02 -5.38 -1.50
C ARG A 70 1.03 -4.42 -2.15
N PRO A 71 2.22 -4.85 -2.60
CA PRO A 71 3.15 -3.95 -3.27
C PRO A 71 2.53 -3.37 -4.55
N SER A 72 1.69 -4.13 -5.26
CA SER A 72 1.00 -3.64 -6.47
C SER A 72 0.03 -2.50 -6.18
N ILE A 73 -0.77 -2.59 -5.12
CA ILE A 73 -1.70 -1.51 -4.73
C ILE A 73 -0.92 -0.25 -4.34
N ARG A 74 0.14 -0.41 -3.53
CA ARG A 74 0.98 0.70 -3.10
C ARG A 74 1.66 1.37 -4.30
N LEU A 75 2.23 0.58 -5.20
CA LEU A 75 2.87 1.07 -6.41
C LEU A 75 1.88 1.84 -7.30
N LEU A 76 0.67 1.31 -7.51
CA LEU A 76 -0.35 1.97 -8.31
C LEU A 76 -0.78 3.31 -7.71
N LEU A 77 -0.88 3.38 -6.37
CA LEU A 77 -1.18 4.62 -5.66
C LEU A 77 -0.05 5.65 -5.82
N GLU A 78 1.20 5.23 -5.61
CA GLU A 78 2.38 6.10 -5.78
C GLU A 78 2.48 6.64 -7.22
N LEU A 79 2.21 5.81 -8.23
CA LEU A 79 2.14 6.22 -9.64
C LEU A 79 1.01 7.21 -9.91
N ARG A 80 -0.19 7.02 -9.34
CA ARG A 80 -1.28 7.99 -9.50
C ARG A 80 -0.98 9.31 -8.81
N LEU A 81 -0.39 9.28 -7.61
CA LEU A 81 0.00 10.49 -6.88
C LEU A 81 1.11 11.25 -7.61
N ALA A 82 2.08 10.56 -8.20
CA ALA A 82 3.15 11.17 -9.00
C ALA A 82 2.62 11.91 -10.25
N ASN A 83 1.44 11.54 -10.76
CA ASN A 83 0.81 12.17 -11.92
C ASN A 83 -0.15 13.33 -11.55
N LEU A 84 -0.39 13.59 -10.27
CA LEU A 84 -1.23 14.73 -9.86
C LEU A 84 -0.37 16.01 -9.79
N PRO A 85 -0.83 17.13 -10.37
CA PRO A 85 -0.13 18.40 -10.25
C PRO A 85 -0.07 18.81 -8.78
N VAL A 86 1.15 19.07 -8.29
CA VAL A 86 1.39 19.51 -6.91
C VAL A 86 0.71 20.87 -6.72
N PRO A 87 -0.29 21.00 -5.82
CA PRO A 87 -0.91 22.28 -5.53
C PRO A 87 0.13 23.30 -5.09
N GLU A 88 0.04 24.55 -5.55
CA GLU A 88 1.05 25.58 -5.28
C GLU A 88 1.29 25.82 -3.78
N GLU A 89 0.30 25.53 -2.93
CA GLU A 89 0.37 25.59 -1.47
C GLU A 89 1.34 24.56 -0.84
N PHE A 90 1.65 23.46 -1.53
CA PHE A 90 2.59 22.42 -1.08
C PHE A 90 3.96 22.53 -1.77
N ARG A 91 4.22 23.57 -2.58
CA ARG A 91 5.58 23.85 -3.05
C ARG A 91 6.42 24.33 -1.86
N PRO A 92 7.59 23.73 -1.58
CA PRO A 92 8.50 24.28 -0.58
C PRO A 92 8.85 25.73 -0.94
N TYR A 93 8.75 26.63 0.04
CA TYR A 93 9.02 28.06 -0.14
C TYR A 93 10.47 28.24 -0.62
N GLY A 94 10.64 28.45 -1.94
CA GLY A 94 11.96 28.46 -2.59
C GLY A 94 12.05 27.77 -3.95
N ALA A 95 11.02 27.03 -4.41
CA ALA A 95 10.99 26.55 -5.79
C ALA A 95 10.86 27.75 -6.75
N ALA A 96 11.94 28.09 -7.45
CA ALA A 96 12.00 29.22 -8.36
C ALA A 96 10.84 29.16 -9.37
N ARG A 97 10.12 30.27 -9.54
CA ARG A 97 9.14 30.42 -10.64
C ARG A 97 9.91 30.25 -11.94
N ASP A 98 9.70 29.14 -12.64
CA ASP A 98 10.09 29.04 -14.04
C ASP A 98 9.30 30.10 -14.81
N LYS A 99 9.96 31.23 -15.06
CA LYS A 99 9.46 32.32 -15.89
C LYS A 99 9.82 32.02 -17.34
N SER A 100 9.22 30.99 -17.93
CA SER A 100 9.35 30.72 -19.36
C SER A 100 8.02 30.68 -20.11
N VAL A 101 6.88 30.92 -19.44
CA VAL A 101 5.56 30.93 -20.08
C VAL A 101 4.80 32.23 -19.77
N HIS A 102 5.36 33.36 -20.21
CA HIS A 102 4.59 34.49 -20.75
C HIS A 102 5.56 35.50 -21.37
N GLY A 103 6.08 35.17 -22.54
CA GLY A 103 6.57 36.16 -23.49
C GLY A 103 5.55 36.23 -24.60
N ASP A 104 4.68 37.24 -24.55
CA ASP A 104 3.98 37.75 -25.72
C ASP A 104 3.63 39.22 -25.47
N GLY A 105 4.26 40.08 -26.28
CA GLY A 105 3.80 41.37 -26.79
C GLY A 105 3.27 42.42 -25.83
#